data_AF-A0A9E1X7A9-F1
#
_entry.id   AF-A0A9E1X7A9-F1
#
_cell.length_a   1.000
_cell.length_b   1.000
_cell.length_c   1.000
_cell.angle_alpha   90.00
_cell.angle_beta   90.00
_cell.angle_gamma   90.00
#
_symmetry.space_group_name_H-M   'P 1'
#
loop_
_entity.id
_entity.type
_entity.pdbx_description
1 polymer ?
#
loop_
_entity_poly.entity_id
_entity_poly.type
_entity_poly.pdbx_seq_one_letter_code
_entity_poly.pdbx_strand_id
1 'polypeptide(L)'
;MRFWKQPFWKQPFWDIPKVMRRYPHIGSFIAGCVASLCLPPLGLIFTIFALSFPALKAVQAPNAFRAASIWMAAGLGWFVFSTYWISHSLFVADPRLWIAMPFVVFGLAAVLASFWAVAGWAAWRCGHTAQGRLIWLVAMLGVAEFARGFVATGFPWNAPGYLFSFDLGALQAASWFGIYGLNIIALLFAFSLALWRVAARQIALVLLIVPLLLSLLGIVRIDYLQDVVTPDSSPSVRIVQPSVMQQEKWQRSRRPAHLQRLVDLSTQKVPVPRLVIWPETAFAGFASQEQNLLRQTVASATPFDGYLLTGIPRLDDQDRLFNAAVLHSH
;
A
#
# COMPACT_ATOMS: atom_id res chain seq x y z
N MET A 1 55.93 -10.24 11.99
CA MET A 1 54.99 -9.31 11.34
C MET A 1 54.50 -9.91 10.02
N ARG A 2 53.34 -10.59 10.01
CA ARG A 2 52.64 -11.03 8.78
C ARG A 2 51.17 -10.62 8.91
N PHE A 3 50.91 -9.33 8.65
CA PHE A 3 49.57 -8.76 8.61
C PHE A 3 49.36 -8.10 7.25
N TRP A 4 49.22 -8.92 6.21
CA TRP A 4 48.58 -8.49 4.96
C TRP A 4 47.52 -9.54 4.63
N LYS A 5 46.37 -9.39 5.29
CA LYS A 5 45.13 -10.06 4.89
C LYS A 5 44.73 -9.51 3.53
N GLN A 6 44.17 -10.40 2.72
CA GLN A 6 43.86 -10.22 1.32
C GLN A 6 43.11 -8.91 1.00
N PRO A 7 43.30 -8.35 -0.22
CA PRO A 7 42.66 -7.11 -0.62
C PRO A 7 41.12 -7.21 -0.58
N PHE A 8 40.47 -6.18 -0.02
CA PHE A 8 39.01 -6.08 0.19
C PHE A 8 38.17 -6.36 -1.08
N TRP A 9 38.71 -6.08 -2.27
CA TRP A 9 38.07 -6.29 -3.57
C TRP A 9 37.96 -7.75 -4.03
N LYS A 10 38.57 -8.72 -3.32
CA LYS A 10 38.36 -10.16 -3.59
C LYS A 10 37.11 -10.73 -2.91
N GLN A 11 36.44 -9.97 -2.05
CA GLN A 11 35.14 -10.39 -1.54
C GLN A 11 34.07 -10.09 -2.60
N PRO A 12 33.32 -11.10 -3.05
CA PRO A 12 32.22 -10.83 -3.95
C PRO A 12 31.23 -9.87 -3.30
N PHE A 13 30.66 -8.93 -4.05
CA PHE A 13 29.71 -7.94 -3.51
C PHE A 13 28.47 -8.57 -2.84
N TRP A 14 28.23 -9.87 -3.11
CA TRP A 14 27.17 -10.68 -2.53
C TRP A 14 27.57 -11.46 -1.25
N ASP A 15 28.76 -11.23 -0.66
CA ASP A 15 29.17 -11.93 0.55
C ASP A 15 28.47 -11.33 1.78
N ILE A 16 27.27 -11.87 2.07
CA ILE A 16 26.43 -11.51 3.21
C ILE A 16 27.27 -11.49 4.50
N PRO A 17 27.20 -10.42 5.33
CA PRO A 17 27.99 -10.32 6.55
C PRO A 17 27.92 -11.58 7.41
N LYS A 18 29.05 -12.05 7.94
CA LYS A 18 29.13 -13.27 8.76
C LYS A 18 28.09 -13.31 9.90
N VAL A 19 27.74 -12.14 10.46
CA VAL A 19 26.72 -11.97 11.51
C VAL A 19 25.34 -12.42 11.02
N MET A 20 24.92 -12.02 9.82
CA MET A 20 23.61 -12.40 9.25
C MET A 20 23.53 -13.89 8.88
N ARG A 21 24.66 -14.52 8.53
CA ARG A 21 24.70 -15.99 8.34
C ARG A 21 24.53 -16.74 9.66
N ARG A 22 25.04 -16.20 10.77
CA ARG A 22 24.96 -16.80 12.11
C ARG A 22 23.59 -16.58 12.76
N TYR A 23 22.90 -15.48 12.44
CA TYR A 23 21.59 -15.12 12.98
C TYR A 23 20.55 -14.89 11.87
N PRO A 24 19.91 -15.97 11.35
CA PRO A 24 19.00 -15.86 10.21
C PRO A 24 17.80 -14.97 10.48
N HIS A 25 17.32 -14.87 11.72
CA HIS A 25 16.19 -14.00 12.09
C HIS A 25 16.52 -12.52 11.99
N ILE A 26 17.67 -12.09 12.50
CA ILE A 26 18.10 -10.68 12.41
C ILE A 26 18.29 -10.30 10.95
N GLY A 27 18.94 -11.18 10.17
CA GLY A 27 19.08 -10.97 8.73
C GLY A 27 17.74 -10.88 8.00
N SER A 28 16.75 -11.69 8.41
CA SER A 28 15.42 -11.70 7.81
C SER A 28 14.62 -10.45 8.16
N PHE A 29 14.70 -9.99 9.41
CA PHE A 29 14.10 -8.72 9.84
C PHE A 29 14.67 -7.54 9.05
N ILE A 30 16.00 -7.42 8.97
CA ILE A 30 16.65 -6.35 8.19
C ILE A 30 16.26 -6.45 6.72
N ALA A 31 16.22 -7.67 6.16
CA ALA A 31 15.77 -7.89 4.79
C ALA A 31 14.33 -7.41 4.55
N GLY A 32 13.43 -7.63 5.51
CA GLY A 32 12.06 -7.10 5.47
C GLY A 32 12.04 -5.57 5.48
N CYS A 33 12.80 -4.94 6.39
CA CYS A 33 12.90 -3.48 6.45
C CYS A 33 13.40 -2.90 5.12
N VAL A 34 14.50 -3.45 4.58
CA VAL A 34 15.08 -3.01 3.31
C VAL A 34 14.09 -3.23 2.17
N ALA A 35 13.46 -4.39 2.10
CA ALA A 35 12.50 -4.69 1.04
C ALA A 35 11.30 -3.75 1.02
N SER A 36 10.84 -3.28 2.19
CA SER A 36 9.72 -2.34 2.26
C SER A 36 9.99 -0.98 1.61
N LEU A 37 11.27 -0.63 1.38
CA LEU A 37 11.66 0.62 0.71
C LEU A 37 11.26 0.65 -0.78
N CYS A 38 10.79 -0.47 -1.34
CA CYS A 38 10.17 -0.50 -2.67
C CYS A 38 8.78 0.13 -2.69
N LEU A 39 8.14 0.31 -1.54
CA LEU A 39 6.82 0.91 -1.40
C LEU A 39 6.87 2.45 -1.39
N PRO A 40 5.72 3.13 -1.60
CA PRO A 40 5.65 4.57 -1.44
C PRO A 40 6.03 5.04 -0.04
N PRO A 41 6.76 6.18 0.10
CA PRO A 41 7.12 7.16 -0.93
C PRO A 41 8.50 6.95 -1.59
N LEU A 42 9.26 5.92 -1.22
CA LEU A 42 10.64 5.76 -1.70
C LEU A 42 10.75 5.08 -3.07
N GLY A 43 9.95 4.04 -3.32
CA GLY A 43 9.87 3.43 -4.65
C GLY A 43 11.15 2.78 -5.15
N LEU A 44 12.05 2.37 -4.24
CA LEU A 44 13.30 1.72 -4.61
C LEU A 44 13.05 0.25 -4.99
N ILE A 45 12.53 0.03 -6.20
CA ILE A 45 12.05 -1.27 -6.71
C ILE A 45 13.00 -2.43 -6.39
N PHE A 46 14.31 -2.27 -6.63
CA PHE A 46 15.30 -3.34 -6.43
C PHE A 46 15.49 -3.78 -4.98
N THR A 47 15.07 -2.97 -4.01
CA THR A 47 15.20 -3.34 -2.59
C THR A 47 14.34 -4.54 -2.23
N ILE A 48 13.28 -4.84 -2.99
CA ILE A 48 12.44 -6.03 -2.80
C ILE A 48 13.24 -7.33 -2.90
N PHE A 49 14.35 -7.33 -3.64
CA PHE A 49 15.26 -8.49 -3.73
C PHE A 49 15.86 -8.88 -2.38
N ALA A 50 15.84 -8.00 -1.38
CA ALA A 50 16.24 -8.35 -0.02
C ALA A 50 15.42 -9.54 0.52
N LEU A 51 14.14 -9.71 0.10
CA LEU A 51 13.32 -10.87 0.47
C LEU A 51 13.85 -12.21 -0.07
N SER A 52 14.78 -12.21 -1.03
CA SER A 52 15.50 -13.44 -1.42
C SER A 52 16.32 -14.02 -0.26
N PHE A 53 16.79 -13.22 0.70
CA PHE A 53 17.51 -13.71 1.88
C PHE A 53 16.64 -14.60 2.78
N PRO A 54 15.50 -14.13 3.34
CA PRO A 54 14.61 -14.99 4.13
C PRO A 54 14.06 -16.15 3.30
N ALA A 55 13.80 -15.97 2.01
CA ALA A 55 13.39 -17.07 1.13
C ALA A 55 14.43 -18.21 1.11
N LEU A 56 15.70 -17.90 0.85
CA LEU A 56 16.79 -18.89 0.85
C LEU A 56 16.97 -19.58 2.21
N LYS A 57 16.83 -18.82 3.31
CA LYS A 57 16.94 -19.37 4.67
C LYS A 57 15.76 -20.25 5.04
N ALA A 58 14.55 -19.89 4.61
CA ALA A 58 13.34 -20.67 4.88
C ALA A 58 13.33 -21.99 4.11
N VAL A 59 13.75 -22.02 2.84
CA VAL A 59 13.77 -23.28 2.07
C VAL A 59 14.83 -24.27 2.59
N GLN A 60 15.91 -23.75 3.17
CA GLN A 60 16.97 -24.54 3.82
C GLN A 60 16.71 -24.81 5.31
N ALA A 61 15.57 -24.37 5.85
CA ALA A 61 15.27 -24.53 7.26
C ALA A 61 15.11 -26.03 7.64
N PRO A 62 15.52 -26.43 8.86
CA PRO A 62 15.45 -27.82 9.30
C PRO A 62 14.01 -28.32 9.50
N ASN A 63 13.06 -27.44 9.78
CA ASN A 63 11.65 -27.77 9.99
C ASN A 63 10.73 -26.60 9.62
N ALA A 64 9.44 -26.89 9.50
CA ALA A 64 8.40 -25.90 9.14
C ALA A 64 8.31 -24.74 10.12
N PHE A 65 8.44 -24.98 11.43
CA PHE A 65 8.40 -23.93 12.45
C PHE A 65 9.56 -22.95 12.29
N ARG A 66 10.74 -23.44 11.92
CA ARG A 66 11.90 -22.59 11.65
C ARG A 66 11.67 -21.74 10.40
N ALA A 67 11.11 -22.30 9.33
CA ALA A 67 10.71 -21.55 8.15
C ALA A 67 9.66 -20.47 8.48
N ALA A 68 8.66 -20.82 9.29
CA ALA A 68 7.65 -19.89 9.79
C ALA A 68 8.28 -18.72 10.56
N SER A 69 9.18 -19.02 11.49
CA SER A 69 9.85 -17.99 12.32
C SER A 69 10.75 -17.05 11.50
N ILE A 70 11.33 -17.53 10.39
CA ILE A 70 12.12 -16.72 9.46
C ILE A 70 11.20 -15.72 8.74
N TRP A 71 10.04 -16.20 8.27
CA TRP A 71 9.05 -15.34 7.62
C TRP A 71 8.29 -14.43 8.59
N MET A 72 8.13 -14.82 9.85
CA MET A 72 7.71 -13.93 10.94
C MET A 72 8.68 -12.76 11.09
N ALA A 73 10.00 -13.04 11.16
CA ALA A 73 11.00 -11.99 11.27
C ALA A 73 11.02 -11.07 10.04
N ALA A 74 10.95 -11.64 8.83
CA ALA A 74 10.87 -10.86 7.59
C ALA A 74 9.60 -9.99 7.51
N GLY A 75 8.45 -10.56 7.83
CA GLY A 75 7.18 -9.84 7.88
C GLY A 75 7.20 -8.72 8.92
N LEU A 76 7.75 -8.98 10.12
CA LEU A 76 7.91 -7.95 11.15
C LEU A 76 8.73 -6.77 10.64
N GLY A 77 9.85 -7.03 9.98
CA GLY A 77 10.66 -5.96 9.38
C GLY A 77 9.91 -5.18 8.31
N TRP A 78 9.21 -5.87 7.41
CA TRP A 78 8.41 -5.26 6.35
C TRP A 78 7.29 -4.37 6.90
N PHE A 79 6.50 -4.89 7.85
CA PHE A 79 5.32 -4.18 8.37
C PHE A 79 5.69 -3.09 9.37
N VAL A 80 6.68 -3.28 10.25
CA VAL A 80 7.13 -2.19 11.15
C VAL A 80 7.53 -0.96 10.35
N PHE A 81 8.34 -1.12 9.29
CA PHE A 81 8.82 -0.01 8.48
C PHE A 81 7.78 0.56 7.52
N SER A 82 6.82 -0.24 7.05
CA SER A 82 5.82 0.25 6.09
C SER A 82 4.53 0.77 6.74
N THR A 83 4.19 0.33 7.97
CA THR A 83 2.94 0.70 8.65
C THR A 83 3.15 1.54 9.92
N TYR A 84 4.36 2.05 10.19
CA TYR A 84 4.65 2.86 11.39
C TYR A 84 3.73 4.09 11.49
N TRP A 85 3.37 4.69 10.35
CA TRP A 85 2.56 5.91 10.26
C TRP A 85 1.15 5.74 10.85
N ILE A 86 0.65 4.51 11.02
CA ILE A 86 -0.65 4.25 11.67
C ILE A 86 -0.65 4.73 13.11
N SER A 87 0.49 4.60 13.81
CA SER A 87 0.62 5.10 15.18
C SER A 87 0.44 6.62 15.28
N HIS A 88 0.78 7.36 14.22
CA HIS A 88 0.55 8.81 14.17
C HIS A 88 -0.94 9.16 14.16
N SER A 89 -1.80 8.31 13.58
CA SER A 89 -3.25 8.53 13.60
C SER A 89 -3.82 8.49 15.01
N LEU A 90 -3.27 7.65 15.89
CA LEU A 90 -3.65 7.60 17.31
C LEU A 90 -3.21 8.85 18.06
N PHE A 91 -1.99 9.31 17.81
CA PHE A 91 -1.48 10.53 18.44
C PHE A 91 -2.27 11.78 18.04
N VAL A 92 -2.70 11.87 16.78
CA VAL A 92 -3.56 12.95 16.30
C VAL A 92 -4.97 12.89 16.91
N ALA A 93 -5.47 11.68 17.19
CA ALA A 93 -6.76 11.50 17.84
C ALA A 93 -6.73 11.90 19.32
N ASP A 94 -5.71 11.45 20.07
CA ASP A 94 -5.46 11.86 21.44
C ASP A 94 -3.94 11.79 21.77
N PRO A 95 -3.26 12.92 22.00
CA PRO A 95 -1.84 12.95 22.35
C PRO A 95 -1.47 12.14 23.60
N ARG A 96 -2.42 11.86 24.50
CA ARG A 96 -2.20 11.04 25.71
C ARG A 96 -1.88 9.58 25.38
N LEU A 97 -2.24 9.13 24.17
CA LEU A 97 -2.01 7.76 23.70
C LEU A 97 -0.56 7.50 23.23
N TRP A 98 0.38 8.44 23.41
CA TRP A 98 1.76 8.28 22.96
C TRP A 98 2.44 6.99 23.49
N ILE A 99 2.12 6.58 24.73
CA ILE A 99 2.64 5.35 25.34
C ILE A 99 2.19 4.10 24.56
N ALA A 100 1.00 4.13 23.96
CA ALA A 100 0.46 3.02 23.19
C ALA A 100 1.10 2.89 21.79
N MET A 101 1.77 3.93 21.28
CA MET A 101 2.30 3.94 19.91
C MET A 101 3.25 2.79 19.61
N PRO A 102 4.27 2.47 20.43
CA PRO A 102 5.16 1.34 20.14
C PRO A 102 4.39 0.01 20.08
N PHE A 103 3.42 -0.20 20.98
CA PHE A 103 2.59 -1.40 21.01
C PHE A 103 1.74 -1.53 19.76
N VAL A 104 1.27 -0.42 19.19
CA VAL A 104 0.49 -0.43 17.95
C VAL A 104 1.39 -0.70 16.75
N VAL A 105 2.57 -0.06 16.67
CA VAL A 105 3.53 -0.32 15.58
C VAL A 105 3.95 -1.78 15.57
N PHE A 106 4.44 -2.30 16.68
CA PHE A 106 4.95 -3.67 16.76
C PHE A 106 3.82 -4.72 16.81
N GLY A 107 2.73 -4.44 17.51
CA GLY A 107 1.59 -5.33 17.63
C GLY A 107 0.86 -5.53 16.31
N LEU A 108 0.56 -4.45 15.59
CA LEU A 108 -0.03 -4.55 14.25
C LEU A 108 0.93 -5.27 13.30
N ALA A 109 2.21 -4.89 13.29
CA ALA A 109 3.20 -5.55 12.44
C ALA A 109 3.31 -7.05 12.75
N ALA A 110 3.21 -7.47 14.01
CA ALA A 110 3.23 -8.88 14.41
C ALA A 110 1.99 -9.64 13.91
N VAL A 111 0.80 -9.03 14.00
CA VAL A 111 -0.43 -9.61 13.44
C VAL A 111 -0.29 -9.80 11.93
N LEU A 112 0.17 -8.78 11.20
CA LEU A 112 0.35 -8.87 9.74
C LEU A 112 1.47 -9.85 9.35
N ALA A 113 2.57 -9.87 10.09
CA ALA A 113 3.68 -10.80 9.88
C ALA A 113 3.29 -12.26 10.13
N SER A 114 2.27 -12.52 10.96
CA SER A 114 1.78 -13.88 11.20
C SER A 114 1.23 -14.53 9.93
N PHE A 115 0.61 -13.77 9.03
CA PHE A 115 0.17 -14.27 7.72
C PHE A 115 1.35 -14.79 6.90
N TRP A 116 2.47 -14.05 6.89
CA TRP A 116 3.70 -14.47 6.22
C TRP A 116 4.36 -15.66 6.91
N ALA A 117 4.30 -15.72 8.25
CA ALA A 117 4.80 -16.86 9.02
C ALA A 117 4.03 -18.15 8.68
N VAL A 118 2.69 -18.09 8.59
CA VAL A 118 1.84 -19.20 8.17
C VAL A 118 2.15 -19.61 6.74
N ALA A 119 2.36 -18.65 5.83
CA ALA A 119 2.80 -18.96 4.46
C ALA A 119 4.13 -19.71 4.42
N GLY A 120 5.12 -19.25 5.20
CA GLY A 120 6.43 -19.89 5.31
C GLY A 120 6.34 -21.32 5.88
N TRP A 121 5.47 -21.54 6.87
CA TRP A 121 5.17 -22.86 7.43
C TRP A 121 4.56 -23.78 6.37
N ALA A 122 3.50 -23.33 5.70
CA ALA A 122 2.76 -24.10 4.71
C ALA A 122 3.64 -24.45 3.51
N ALA A 123 4.41 -23.49 3.02
CA ALA A 123 5.34 -23.69 1.91
C ALA A 123 6.41 -24.75 2.20
N TRP A 124 6.93 -24.76 3.44
CA TRP A 124 7.88 -25.78 3.86
C TRP A 124 7.26 -27.17 3.94
N ARG A 125 5.99 -27.27 4.37
CA ARG A 125 5.27 -28.56 4.49
C ARG A 125 4.87 -29.13 3.14
N CYS A 126 4.46 -28.30 2.19
CA CYS A 126 4.07 -28.73 0.85
C CYS A 126 5.27 -28.98 -0.07
N GLY A 127 6.40 -28.29 0.16
CA GLY A 127 7.62 -28.44 -0.63
C GLY A 127 8.59 -29.48 -0.08
N HIS A 128 8.90 -30.51 -0.87
CA HIS A 128 9.86 -31.55 -0.49
C HIS A 128 11.32 -31.24 -0.89
N THR A 129 11.53 -30.35 -1.87
CA THR A 129 12.85 -29.88 -2.31
C THR A 129 13.00 -28.38 -2.08
N ALA A 130 14.23 -27.85 -2.08
CA ALA A 130 14.44 -26.40 -1.90
C ALA A 130 13.75 -25.57 -3.02
N GLN A 131 13.76 -26.07 -4.26
CA GLN A 131 13.01 -25.47 -5.37
C GLN A 131 11.50 -25.57 -5.15
N GLY A 132 10.99 -26.76 -4.78
CA GLY A 132 9.56 -26.96 -4.52
C GLY A 132 9.04 -26.06 -3.40
N ARG A 133 9.83 -25.90 -2.33
CA ARG A 133 9.52 -24.98 -1.22
C ARG A 133 9.47 -23.54 -1.68
N LEU A 134 10.35 -23.11 -2.60
CA LEU A 134 10.35 -21.74 -3.11
C LEU A 134 9.12 -21.45 -3.99
N ILE A 135 8.70 -22.42 -4.81
CA ILE A 135 7.47 -22.32 -5.62
C ILE A 135 6.25 -22.25 -4.70
N TRP A 136 6.15 -23.17 -3.73
CA TRP A 136 5.07 -23.14 -2.75
C TRP A 136 5.08 -21.88 -1.90
N LEU A 137 6.24 -21.27 -1.66
CA LEU A 137 6.35 -20.03 -0.90
C LEU A 137 5.69 -18.86 -1.62
N VAL A 138 5.88 -18.73 -2.94
CA VAL A 138 5.18 -17.72 -3.74
C VAL A 138 3.67 -17.94 -3.66
N ALA A 139 3.21 -19.18 -3.86
CA ALA A 139 1.79 -19.51 -3.81
C ALA A 139 1.18 -19.22 -2.43
N MET A 140 1.83 -19.66 -1.36
CA MET A 140 1.34 -19.50 0.01
C MET A 140 1.42 -18.05 0.50
N LEU A 141 2.43 -17.27 0.08
CA LEU A 141 2.45 -15.83 0.36
C LEU A 141 1.35 -15.10 -0.41
N GLY A 142 1.03 -15.50 -1.63
CA GLY A 142 -0.14 -14.98 -2.36
C GLY A 142 -1.46 -15.26 -1.64
N VAL A 143 -1.66 -16.50 -1.17
CA VAL A 143 -2.83 -16.86 -0.35
C VAL A 143 -2.86 -16.08 0.96
N ALA A 144 -1.71 -15.88 1.61
CA ALA A 144 -1.60 -15.09 2.83
C ALA A 144 -1.96 -13.62 2.60
N GLU A 145 -1.52 -13.02 1.50
CA GLU A 145 -1.87 -11.65 1.12
C GLU A 145 -3.35 -11.51 0.75
N PHE A 146 -3.93 -12.53 0.10
CA PHE A 146 -5.37 -12.60 -0.12
C PHE A 146 -6.11 -12.66 1.22
N ALA A 147 -5.78 -13.61 2.09
CA ALA A 147 -6.40 -13.76 3.41
C ALA A 147 -6.29 -12.49 4.26
N ARG A 148 -5.13 -11.81 4.23
CA ARG A 148 -4.88 -10.54 4.91
C ARG A 148 -5.84 -9.43 4.46
N GLY A 149 -6.40 -9.52 3.25
CA GLY A 149 -7.41 -8.60 2.74
C GLY A 149 -8.84 -8.85 3.23
N PHE A 150 -9.13 -9.98 3.88
CA PHE A 150 -10.51 -10.35 4.27
C PHE A 150 -10.67 -10.79 5.73
N VAL A 151 -9.67 -11.45 6.31
CA VAL A 151 -9.73 -11.95 7.70
C VAL A 151 -9.84 -10.78 8.66
N ALA A 152 -10.78 -10.86 9.61
CA ALA A 152 -11.06 -9.83 10.61
C ALA A 152 -11.23 -8.44 9.97
N THR A 153 -12.17 -8.34 9.02
CA THR A 153 -12.47 -7.18 8.15
C THR A 153 -11.37 -6.76 7.16
N GLY A 154 -10.19 -7.38 7.25
CA GLY A 154 -9.10 -7.18 6.30
C GLY A 154 -8.22 -5.97 6.60
N PHE A 155 -6.92 -6.12 6.31
CA PHE A 155 -5.93 -5.06 6.35
C PHE A 155 -4.92 -5.21 5.20
N PRO A 156 -5.30 -4.98 3.93
CA PRO A 156 -4.47 -5.23 2.74
C PRO A 156 -3.42 -4.14 2.44
N TRP A 157 -3.01 -3.35 3.43
CA TRP A 157 -2.02 -2.28 3.24
C TRP A 157 -0.63 -2.82 2.90
N ASN A 158 0.13 -2.08 2.10
CA ASN A 158 1.55 -2.36 1.86
C ASN A 158 1.85 -3.79 1.37
N ALA A 159 0.94 -4.34 0.56
CA ALA A 159 1.15 -5.60 -0.13
C ALA A 159 2.33 -5.50 -1.13
N PRO A 160 3.08 -6.58 -1.41
CA PRO A 160 4.22 -6.56 -2.33
C PRO A 160 3.90 -6.00 -3.73
N GLY A 161 2.67 -6.20 -4.21
CA GLY A 161 2.20 -5.72 -5.52
C GLY A 161 2.13 -4.20 -5.63
N TYR A 162 2.11 -3.45 -4.51
CA TYR A 162 2.21 -1.99 -4.55
C TYR A 162 3.56 -1.49 -5.08
N LEU A 163 4.58 -2.35 -5.20
CA LEU A 163 5.83 -2.03 -5.90
C LEU A 163 5.59 -1.42 -7.30
N PHE A 164 4.54 -1.86 -8.00
CA PHE A 164 4.23 -1.38 -9.34
C PHE A 164 3.57 0.01 -9.36
N SER A 165 3.17 0.58 -8.22
CA SER A 165 2.47 1.87 -8.17
C SER A 165 3.32 3.07 -8.56
N PHE A 166 4.65 2.92 -8.58
CA PHE A 166 5.58 3.98 -8.96
C PHE A 166 5.74 4.17 -10.46
N ASP A 167 5.46 3.14 -11.24
CA ASP A 167 5.61 3.16 -12.68
C ASP A 167 4.23 3.07 -13.34
N LEU A 168 3.80 4.16 -14.00
CA LEU A 168 2.46 4.24 -14.60
C LEU A 168 2.23 3.14 -15.64
N GLY A 169 3.28 2.75 -16.38
CA GLY A 169 3.23 1.63 -17.32
C GLY A 169 2.92 0.33 -16.60
N ALA A 170 3.78 -0.08 -15.67
CA ALA A 170 3.62 -1.35 -14.97
C ALA A 170 2.34 -1.39 -14.13
N LEU A 171 1.89 -0.25 -13.61
CA LEU A 171 0.61 -0.10 -12.92
C LEU A 171 -0.60 -0.49 -13.78
N GLN A 172 -0.53 -0.36 -15.11
CA GLN A 172 -1.60 -0.82 -16.02
C GLN A 172 -1.91 -2.31 -15.86
N ALA A 173 -0.93 -3.12 -15.46
CA ALA A 173 -1.11 -4.54 -15.23
C ALA A 173 -2.13 -4.84 -14.10
N ALA A 174 -2.40 -3.87 -13.22
CA ALA A 174 -3.47 -3.97 -12.22
C ALA A 174 -4.85 -4.21 -12.83
N SER A 175 -5.11 -3.71 -14.04
CA SER A 175 -6.39 -3.92 -14.72
C SER A 175 -6.61 -5.35 -15.23
N TRP A 176 -5.53 -6.11 -15.44
CA TRP A 176 -5.61 -7.51 -15.88
C TRP A 176 -5.55 -8.48 -14.71
N PHE A 177 -4.68 -8.20 -13.74
CA PHE A 177 -4.36 -9.15 -12.68
C PHE A 177 -4.95 -8.78 -11.31
N GLY A 178 -5.41 -7.54 -11.15
CA GLY A 178 -5.74 -6.98 -9.84
C GLY A 178 -4.54 -6.94 -8.90
N ILE A 179 -4.74 -6.45 -7.67
CA ILE A 179 -3.67 -6.37 -6.67
C ILE A 179 -3.14 -7.74 -6.26
N TYR A 180 -3.99 -8.77 -6.18
CA TYR A 180 -3.57 -10.10 -5.75
C TYR A 180 -2.70 -10.82 -6.79
N GLY A 181 -2.98 -10.66 -8.08
CA GLY A 181 -2.09 -11.16 -9.13
C GLY A 181 -0.78 -10.39 -9.17
N LEU A 182 -0.81 -9.06 -8.97
CA LEU A 182 0.40 -8.27 -8.83
C LEU A 182 1.25 -8.67 -7.62
N ASN A 183 0.66 -9.11 -6.51
CA ASN A 183 1.42 -9.65 -5.38
C ASN A 183 2.24 -10.88 -5.79
N ILE A 184 1.65 -11.82 -6.53
CA ILE A 184 2.37 -13.00 -7.04
C ILE A 184 3.52 -12.58 -7.95
N ILE A 185 3.29 -11.67 -8.88
CA ILE A 185 4.31 -11.20 -9.83
C ILE A 185 5.45 -10.48 -9.06
N ALA A 186 5.12 -9.63 -8.10
CA ALA A 186 6.11 -8.95 -7.26
C ALA A 186 6.95 -9.95 -6.44
N LEU A 187 6.33 -10.99 -5.88
CA LEU A 187 7.03 -12.04 -5.14
C LEU A 187 7.94 -12.90 -6.03
N LEU A 188 7.49 -13.23 -7.24
CA LEU A 188 8.32 -13.91 -8.25
C LEU A 188 9.54 -13.07 -8.62
N PHE A 189 9.34 -11.77 -8.84
CA PHE A 189 10.42 -10.82 -9.07
C PHE A 189 11.37 -10.77 -7.86
N ALA A 190 10.84 -10.60 -6.64
CA ALA A 190 11.60 -10.55 -5.39
C ALA A 190 12.46 -11.80 -5.15
N PHE A 191 11.98 -12.98 -5.55
CA PHE A 191 12.66 -14.27 -5.35
C PHE A 191 13.51 -14.71 -6.55
N SER A 192 13.63 -13.89 -7.59
CA SER A 192 14.48 -14.20 -8.75
C SER A 192 15.93 -14.54 -8.36
N LEU A 193 16.52 -13.82 -7.40
CA LEU A 193 17.88 -14.11 -6.91
C LEU A 193 17.94 -15.43 -6.10
N ALA A 194 16.89 -15.74 -5.33
CA ALA A 194 16.80 -17.02 -4.64
C ALA A 194 16.64 -18.20 -5.63
N LEU A 195 15.83 -18.02 -6.68
CA LEU A 195 15.63 -19.00 -7.74
C LEU A 195 16.91 -19.25 -8.53
N TRP A 196 17.68 -18.20 -8.83
CA TRP A 196 18.98 -18.30 -9.48
C TRP A 196 19.93 -19.23 -8.73
N ARG A 197 19.88 -19.21 -7.40
CA ARG A 197 20.76 -20.00 -6.53
C ARG A 197 20.35 -21.45 -6.38
N VAL A 198 19.05 -21.74 -6.40
CA VAL A 198 18.51 -23.05 -5.97
C VAL A 198 17.96 -23.90 -7.12
N ALA A 199 17.53 -23.28 -8.22
CA ALA A 199 16.74 -23.97 -9.24
C ALA A 199 17.23 -23.68 -10.66
N ALA A 200 16.73 -22.61 -11.26
CA ALA A 200 16.74 -22.41 -12.71
C ALA A 200 17.16 -20.97 -13.04
N ARG A 201 18.44 -20.80 -13.42
CA ARG A 201 19.00 -19.49 -13.80
C ARG A 201 18.24 -18.84 -14.95
N GLN A 202 17.78 -19.61 -15.93
CA GLN A 202 17.00 -19.07 -17.06
C GLN A 202 15.66 -18.48 -16.59
N ILE A 203 14.95 -19.18 -15.70
CA ILE A 203 13.67 -18.67 -15.15
C ILE A 203 13.92 -17.42 -14.32
N ALA A 204 14.98 -17.39 -13.51
CA ALA A 204 15.36 -16.20 -12.75
C ALA A 204 15.62 -14.98 -13.66
N LEU A 205 16.30 -15.16 -14.80
CA LEU A 205 16.50 -14.11 -15.80
C LEU A 205 15.19 -13.60 -16.38
N VAL A 206 14.27 -14.51 -16.73
CA VAL A 206 12.95 -14.13 -17.23
C VAL A 206 12.18 -13.31 -16.19
N LEU A 207 12.18 -13.74 -14.93
CA LEU A 207 11.47 -13.02 -13.87
C LEU A 207 12.06 -11.63 -13.59
N LEU A 208 13.38 -11.44 -13.77
CA LEU A 208 14.02 -10.13 -13.62
C LEU A 208 13.53 -9.10 -14.65
N ILE A 209 13.14 -9.53 -15.85
CA ILE A 209 12.67 -8.64 -16.91
C ILE A 209 11.16 -8.40 -16.89
N VAL A 210 10.38 -9.17 -16.11
CA VAL A 210 8.90 -9.06 -16.09
C VAL A 210 8.43 -7.64 -15.76
N PRO A 211 8.91 -6.95 -14.72
CA PRO A 211 8.46 -5.57 -14.44
C PRO A 211 8.71 -4.60 -15.60
N LEU A 212 9.85 -4.75 -16.29
CA LEU A 212 10.18 -3.95 -17.47
C LEU A 212 9.22 -4.24 -18.62
N LEU A 213 8.89 -5.50 -18.88
CA LEU A 213 7.93 -5.88 -19.92
C LEU A 213 6.52 -5.34 -19.62
N LEU A 214 6.09 -5.42 -18.36
CA LEU A 214 4.80 -4.84 -17.94
C LEU A 214 4.79 -3.32 -18.09
N SER A 215 5.90 -2.65 -17.79
CA SER A 215 6.06 -1.21 -18.00
C SER A 215 5.91 -0.85 -19.48
N LEU A 216 6.66 -1.52 -20.37
CA LEU A 216 6.60 -1.27 -21.81
C LEU A 216 5.20 -1.53 -22.40
N LEU A 217 4.57 -2.65 -22.04
CA LEU A 217 3.19 -2.96 -22.45
C LEU A 217 2.20 -1.91 -21.96
N GLY A 218 2.37 -1.44 -20.72
CA GLY A 218 1.53 -0.41 -20.15
C GLY A 218 1.69 0.95 -20.80
N ILE A 219 2.92 1.33 -21.17
CA ILE A 219 3.19 2.58 -21.91
C ILE A 219 2.48 2.55 -23.27
N VAL A 220 2.63 1.46 -24.04
CA VAL A 220 1.94 1.30 -25.33
C VAL A 220 0.42 1.39 -25.16
N ARG A 221 -0.12 0.83 -24.09
CA ARG A 221 -1.55 0.91 -23.79
C ARG A 221 -2.00 2.32 -23.41
N ILE A 222 -1.24 3.03 -22.58
CA ILE A 222 -1.56 4.40 -22.17
C ILE A 222 -1.61 5.29 -23.42
N ASP A 223 -0.60 5.17 -24.28
CA ASP A 223 -0.51 5.92 -25.55
C ASP A 223 -1.73 5.65 -26.44
N TYR A 224 -2.05 4.36 -26.66
CA TYR A 224 -3.25 3.97 -27.42
C TYR A 224 -4.57 4.52 -26.83
N LEU A 225 -4.69 4.59 -25.50
CA LEU A 225 -5.90 5.10 -24.85
C LEU A 225 -6.00 6.63 -24.90
N GLN A 226 -4.88 7.34 -24.98
CA GLN A 226 -4.88 8.81 -25.14
C GLN A 226 -5.46 9.22 -26.50
N ASP A 227 -5.22 8.44 -27.55
CA ASP A 227 -5.78 8.69 -28.88
C ASP A 227 -7.31 8.49 -28.95
N VAL A 228 -7.86 7.64 -28.06
CA VAL A 228 -9.29 7.32 -28.03
C VAL A 228 -10.11 8.32 -27.20
N VAL A 229 -9.50 8.97 -26.21
CA VAL A 229 -10.16 9.93 -25.32
C VAL A 229 -9.84 11.36 -25.73
N THR A 230 -10.77 12.02 -26.42
CA THR A 230 -10.61 13.43 -26.80
C THR A 230 -10.80 14.37 -25.59
N PRO A 231 -9.78 15.15 -25.19
CA PRO A 231 -9.88 16.07 -24.05
C PRO A 231 -10.96 17.14 -24.22
N ASP A 232 -11.18 17.60 -25.46
CA ASP A 232 -12.13 18.68 -25.77
C ASP A 232 -13.60 18.30 -25.52
N SER A 233 -13.91 17.00 -25.47
CA SER A 233 -15.24 16.49 -25.13
C SER A 233 -15.35 15.99 -23.68
N SER A 234 -14.29 16.09 -22.89
CA SER A 234 -14.27 15.59 -21.52
C SER A 234 -14.91 16.59 -20.56
N PRO A 235 -15.81 16.16 -19.66
CA PRO A 235 -16.44 17.08 -18.71
C PRO A 235 -15.39 17.63 -17.74
N SER A 236 -15.38 18.95 -17.55
CA SER A 236 -14.56 19.58 -16.52
C SER A 236 -15.13 19.28 -15.13
N VAL A 237 -14.24 18.94 -14.19
CA VAL A 237 -14.59 18.61 -12.79
C VAL A 237 -13.68 19.40 -11.85
N ARG A 238 -14.24 19.91 -10.75
CA ARG A 238 -13.48 20.60 -9.69
C ARG A 238 -13.43 19.76 -8.43
N ILE A 239 -12.25 19.31 -8.03
CA ILE A 239 -12.04 18.64 -6.74
C ILE A 239 -11.49 19.67 -5.75
N VAL A 240 -12.17 19.84 -4.61
CA VAL A 240 -11.85 20.86 -3.61
C VAL A 240 -11.14 20.24 -2.42
N GLN A 241 -10.00 20.81 -2.02
CA GLN A 241 -9.25 20.38 -0.84
C GLN A 241 -9.05 21.57 0.12
N PRO A 242 -9.86 21.66 1.20
CA PRO A 242 -9.82 22.82 2.09
C PRO A 242 -8.66 22.79 3.10
N SER A 243 -7.97 21.65 3.24
CA SER A 243 -6.84 21.46 4.17
C SER A 243 -7.16 21.84 5.63
N VAL A 244 -8.37 21.51 6.10
CA VAL A 244 -8.81 21.74 7.49
C VAL A 244 -8.03 20.82 8.44
N MET A 245 -7.49 21.37 9.53
CA MET A 245 -6.80 20.58 10.55
C MET A 245 -7.77 19.64 11.29
N GLN A 246 -7.33 18.41 11.55
CA GLN A 246 -8.19 17.37 12.14
C GLN A 246 -8.79 17.78 13.50
N GLN A 247 -8.03 18.51 14.33
CA GLN A 247 -8.43 18.99 15.66
C GLN A 247 -9.57 20.03 15.59
N GLU A 248 -9.71 20.69 14.44
CA GLU A 248 -10.65 21.77 14.20
C GLU A 248 -11.89 21.31 13.46
N LYS A 249 -11.79 20.19 12.71
CA LYS A 249 -12.83 19.68 11.81
C LYS A 249 -14.22 19.60 12.45
N TRP A 250 -14.28 19.21 13.72
CA TRP A 250 -15.53 19.01 14.46
C TRP A 250 -15.91 20.16 15.40
N GLN A 251 -15.17 21.28 15.39
CA GLN A 251 -15.48 22.46 16.20
C GLN A 251 -16.63 23.24 15.58
N ARG A 252 -17.81 23.24 16.23
CA ARG A 252 -19.03 23.89 15.73
C ARG A 252 -18.83 25.38 15.41
N SER A 253 -18.02 26.09 16.19
CA SER A 253 -17.72 27.52 15.99
C SER A 253 -16.94 27.81 14.69
N ARG A 254 -16.15 26.85 14.19
CA ARG A 254 -15.35 26.99 12.96
C ARG A 254 -16.09 26.57 11.70
N ARG A 255 -17.21 25.86 11.85
CA ARG A 255 -18.00 25.33 10.74
C ARG A 255 -18.36 26.39 9.68
N PRO A 256 -18.86 27.60 10.02
CA PRO A 256 -19.15 28.62 9.01
C PRO A 256 -17.93 28.99 8.17
N ALA A 257 -16.75 29.14 8.81
CA ALA A 257 -15.51 29.44 8.10
C ALA A 257 -15.05 28.27 7.20
N HIS A 258 -15.22 27.02 7.64
CA HIS A 258 -14.91 25.85 6.81
C HIS A 258 -15.82 25.74 5.58
N LEU A 259 -17.13 25.97 5.74
CA LEU A 259 -18.07 25.97 4.63
C LEU A 259 -17.79 27.11 3.65
N GLN A 260 -17.52 28.33 4.16
CA GLN A 260 -17.15 29.45 3.30
C GLN A 260 -15.87 29.15 2.52
N ARG A 261 -14.85 28.57 3.16
CA ARG A 261 -13.60 28.19 2.49
C ARG A 261 -13.83 27.18 1.36
N LEU A 262 -14.74 26.22 1.56
CA LEU A 262 -15.13 25.26 0.53
C LEU A 262 -15.82 25.96 -0.65
N VAL A 263 -16.75 26.88 -0.37
CA VAL A 263 -17.42 27.71 -1.39
C VAL A 263 -16.41 28.55 -2.17
N ASP A 264 -15.52 29.27 -1.49
CA ASP A 264 -14.50 30.12 -2.11
C ASP A 264 -13.60 29.31 -3.04
N LEU A 265 -13.11 28.15 -2.60
CA LEU A 265 -12.31 27.25 -3.42
C LEU A 265 -13.10 26.66 -4.59
N SER A 266 -14.42 26.49 -4.43
CA SER A 266 -15.30 26.00 -5.49
C SER A 266 -15.51 27.05 -6.57
N THR A 267 -15.46 28.34 -6.24
CA THR A 267 -15.76 29.44 -7.18
C THR A 267 -14.53 30.25 -7.61
N GLN A 268 -13.36 30.00 -7.02
CA GLN A 268 -12.13 30.80 -7.23
C GLN A 268 -11.70 30.98 -8.70
N LYS A 269 -11.98 30.01 -9.57
CA LYS A 269 -11.70 30.09 -11.02
C LYS A 269 -12.97 29.95 -11.85
N VAL A 270 -13.15 30.82 -12.83
CA VAL A 270 -14.33 30.87 -13.73
C VAL A 270 -13.92 30.42 -15.15
N PRO A 271 -14.77 29.68 -15.90
CA PRO A 271 -16.09 29.18 -15.48
C PRO A 271 -15.97 28.12 -14.37
N VAL A 272 -16.95 28.09 -13.48
CA VAL A 272 -17.07 27.01 -12.48
C VAL A 272 -17.56 25.77 -13.22
N PRO A 273 -16.86 24.63 -13.14
CA PRO A 273 -17.29 23.41 -13.79
C PRO A 273 -18.64 22.94 -13.26
N ARG A 274 -19.41 22.24 -14.11
CA ARG A 274 -20.73 21.70 -13.74
C ARG A 274 -20.66 20.68 -12.61
N LEU A 275 -19.53 19.99 -12.41
CA LEU A 275 -19.35 19.08 -11.28
C LEU A 275 -18.28 19.60 -10.32
N VAL A 276 -18.67 19.83 -9.08
CA VAL A 276 -17.77 20.13 -7.95
C VAL A 276 -17.80 18.96 -6.98
N ILE A 277 -16.64 18.54 -6.50
CA ILE A 277 -16.46 17.42 -5.58
C ILE A 277 -15.78 17.94 -4.30
N TRP A 278 -16.44 17.74 -3.17
CA TRP A 278 -15.94 18.03 -1.83
C TRP A 278 -15.53 16.73 -1.12
N PRO A 279 -14.57 16.80 -0.18
CA PRO A 279 -14.01 15.63 0.47
C PRO A 279 -14.99 15.00 1.48
N GLU A 280 -14.55 13.90 2.08
CA GLU A 280 -15.29 13.17 3.11
C GLU A 280 -15.63 14.05 4.33
N THR A 281 -16.90 14.04 4.70
CA THR A 281 -17.43 14.83 5.83
C THR A 281 -17.04 16.31 5.71
N ALA A 282 -17.15 16.88 4.51
CA ALA A 282 -16.93 18.30 4.27
C ALA A 282 -18.05 19.16 4.87
N PHE A 283 -19.28 18.66 4.81
CA PHE A 283 -20.40 19.22 5.54
C PHE A 283 -20.50 18.58 6.92
N ALA A 284 -19.94 19.24 7.94
CA ALA A 284 -19.98 18.78 9.33
C ALA A 284 -21.36 19.05 9.98
N GLY A 285 -22.39 18.37 9.49
CA GLY A 285 -23.78 18.48 9.90
C GLY A 285 -24.66 17.40 9.27
N PHE A 286 -25.95 17.34 9.62
CA PHE A 286 -26.87 16.34 9.09
C PHE A 286 -27.76 16.95 8.00
N ALA A 287 -27.73 16.35 6.80
CA ALA A 287 -28.55 16.81 5.67
C ALA A 287 -30.04 16.91 6.02
N SER A 288 -30.56 15.93 6.78
CA SER A 288 -31.96 15.86 7.19
C SER A 288 -32.38 17.03 8.09
N GLN A 289 -31.46 17.58 8.87
CA GLN A 289 -31.71 18.64 9.85
C GLN A 289 -31.42 20.04 9.28
N GLU A 290 -30.51 20.14 8.30
CA GLU A 290 -29.97 21.41 7.81
C GLU A 290 -30.17 21.61 6.29
N GLN A 291 -31.31 21.18 5.76
CA GLN A 291 -31.60 21.22 4.32
C GLN A 291 -31.40 22.60 3.69
N ASN A 292 -31.86 23.66 4.35
CA ASN A 292 -31.77 25.03 3.82
C ASN A 292 -30.32 25.49 3.71
N LEU A 293 -29.51 25.23 4.74
CA LEU A 293 -28.08 25.56 4.72
C LEU A 293 -27.36 24.78 3.63
N LEU A 294 -27.67 23.49 3.49
CA LEU A 294 -27.09 22.65 2.45
C LEU A 294 -27.44 23.16 1.04
N ARG A 295 -28.72 23.48 0.77
CA ARG A 295 -29.14 24.05 -0.52
C ARG A 295 -28.44 25.37 -0.82
N GLN A 296 -28.37 26.29 0.15
CA GLN A 296 -27.66 27.57 -0.02
C GLN A 296 -26.16 27.37 -0.29
N THR A 297 -25.56 26.40 0.40
CA THR A 297 -24.15 26.06 0.23
C THR A 297 -23.86 25.48 -1.16
N VAL A 298 -24.72 24.58 -1.65
CA VAL A 298 -24.64 24.02 -3.02
C VAL A 298 -24.78 25.13 -4.06
N ALA A 299 -25.81 25.98 -3.90
CA ALA A 299 -26.07 27.11 -4.77
C ALA A 299 -24.89 28.09 -4.85
N SER A 300 -24.19 28.28 -3.73
CA SER A 300 -23.03 29.17 -3.66
C SER A 300 -21.76 28.55 -4.25
N ALA A 301 -21.67 27.21 -4.29
CA ALA A 301 -20.48 26.48 -4.73
C ALA A 301 -20.49 26.10 -6.21
N THR A 302 -21.65 26.13 -6.87
CA THR A 302 -21.86 25.56 -8.21
C THR A 302 -22.64 26.50 -9.14
N PRO A 303 -22.50 26.41 -10.47
CA PRO A 303 -23.37 27.14 -11.40
C PRO A 303 -24.82 26.68 -11.30
N PHE A 304 -25.76 27.42 -11.90
CA PHE A 304 -27.22 27.14 -11.82
C PHE A 304 -27.62 25.73 -12.31
N ASP A 305 -26.88 25.17 -13.27
CA ASP A 305 -27.07 23.82 -13.81
C ASP A 305 -26.00 22.82 -13.31
N GLY A 306 -25.36 23.16 -12.19
CA GLY A 306 -24.25 22.43 -11.59
C GLY A 306 -24.67 21.42 -10.51
N TYR A 307 -23.70 20.59 -10.16
CA TYR A 307 -23.82 19.51 -9.19
C TYR A 307 -22.67 19.56 -8.19
N LEU A 308 -22.99 19.29 -6.92
CA LEU A 308 -22.04 19.12 -5.83
C LEU A 308 -22.08 17.66 -5.33
N LEU A 309 -20.98 16.93 -5.48
CA LEU A 309 -20.76 15.66 -4.78
C LEU A 309 -20.02 15.94 -3.47
N THR A 310 -20.58 15.60 -2.33
CA THR A 310 -19.95 15.87 -1.02
C THR A 310 -20.11 14.71 -0.04
N GLY A 311 -19.12 14.54 0.83
CA GLY A 311 -19.22 13.65 1.98
C GLY A 311 -19.98 14.31 3.13
N ILE A 312 -20.99 13.64 3.68
CA ILE A 312 -21.86 14.14 4.74
C ILE A 312 -22.32 12.99 5.67
N PRO A 313 -22.38 13.20 6.99
CA PRO A 313 -23.05 12.28 7.90
C PRO A 313 -24.55 12.19 7.60
N ARG A 314 -25.08 10.97 7.54
CA ARG A 314 -26.49 10.71 7.29
C ARG A 314 -27.08 9.82 8.38
N LEU A 315 -28.25 10.19 8.87
CA LEU A 315 -29.13 9.32 9.64
C LEU A 315 -30.18 8.74 8.70
N ASP A 316 -30.48 7.46 8.84
CA ASP A 316 -31.65 6.85 8.20
C ASP A 316 -32.90 6.96 9.09
N ASP A 317 -34.02 6.40 8.63
CA ASP A 317 -35.30 6.46 9.34
C ASP A 317 -35.30 5.70 10.69
N GLN A 318 -34.23 4.95 10.98
CA GLN A 318 -34.02 4.21 12.24
C GLN A 318 -32.91 4.85 13.10
N ASP A 319 -32.53 6.10 12.81
CA ASP A 319 -31.45 6.83 13.47
C ASP A 319 -30.07 6.14 13.39
N ARG A 320 -29.83 5.28 12.40
CA ARG A 320 -28.52 4.67 12.17
C ARG A 320 -27.61 5.65 11.44
N LEU A 321 -26.39 5.81 11.96
CA LEU A 321 -25.40 6.75 11.43
C LEU A 321 -24.58 6.13 10.30
N PHE A 322 -24.51 6.83 9.17
CA PHE A 322 -23.70 6.47 8.01
C PHE A 322 -22.77 7.62 7.62
N ASN A 323 -21.60 7.25 7.10
CA ASN A 323 -20.74 8.13 6.32
C ASN A 323 -21.16 8.02 4.85
N ALA A 324 -21.73 9.08 4.27
CA ALA A 324 -22.35 9.05 2.96
C ALA A 324 -21.69 10.03 1.99
N ALA A 325 -21.66 9.67 0.71
CA ALA A 325 -21.43 10.61 -0.39
C ALA A 325 -22.78 10.92 -1.03
N VAL A 326 -23.11 12.21 -1.18
CA VAL A 326 -24.39 12.67 -1.72
C VAL A 326 -24.15 13.64 -2.87
N LEU A 327 -24.90 13.45 -3.96
CA LEU A 327 -24.92 14.33 -5.11
C LEU A 327 -26.12 15.28 -5.00
N HIS A 328 -25.85 16.58 -4.97
CA HIS A 328 -26.84 17.64 -4.93
C HIS A 328 -26.79 18.46 -6.22
N SER A 329 -27.94 18.80 -6.79
CA SER A 329 -28.05 19.84 -7.82
C SER A 329 -28.26 21.19 -7.17
N HIS A 330 -27.84 22.26 -7.86
CA HIS A 330 -28.29 23.62 -7.57
C HIS A 330 -29.80 23.72 -7.78
#